data_AF-A0A975B3A2-F1
#
_entry.id   AF-A0A975B3A2-F1
#
_cell.length_a   1.000
_cell.length_b   1.000
_cell.length_c   1.000
_cell.angle_alpha   90.00
_cell.angle_beta   90.00
_cell.angle_gamma   90.00
#
_symmetry.space_group_name_H-M   'P 1'
#
loop_
_entity.id
_entity.type
_entity.pdbx_description
1 polymer ?
#
loop_
_entity_poly.entity_id
_entity_poly.type
_entity_poly.pdbx_seq_one_letter_code
_entity_poly.pdbx_strand_id
1 'polypeptide(L)'
;MELIKKLTKIGKNASSDIIVSGLTIGQTAATISKRPNGYHLSYVGGLAKPKINGKTVKESVLLNQFDTIEIGSVKMQFIHKN
;
A
#
# COMPACT_ATOMS: atom_id res chain seq x y z
N MET A 1 -2.69 -8.89 -5.64
CA MET A 1 -2.45 -8.00 -6.80
C MET A 1 -1.02 -8.19 -7.25
N GLU A 2 -0.77 -8.29 -8.56
CA GLU A 2 0.59 -8.38 -9.12
C GLU A 2 1.13 -6.97 -9.41
N LEU A 3 2.35 -6.66 -8.97
CA LEU A 3 2.99 -5.36 -9.18
C LEU A 3 3.97 -5.45 -10.35
N ILE A 4 3.66 -4.72 -11.43
CA ILE A 4 4.47 -4.70 -12.66
C ILE A 4 5.33 -3.43 -12.76
N LYS A 5 4.99 -2.39 -12.00
CA LYS A 5 5.63 -1.06 -12.05
C LYS A 5 6.60 -0.86 -10.88
N LYS A 6 7.60 0.03 -11.06
CA LYS A 6 8.55 0.42 -10.00
C LYS A 6 7.87 1.12 -8.81
N LEU A 7 6.77 1.82 -9.06
CA LEU A 7 5.97 2.50 -8.05
C LEU A 7 4.50 2.22 -8.31
N THR A 8 3.76 1.94 -7.25
CA THR A 8 2.31 1.75 -7.27
C THR A 8 1.70 2.68 -6.22
N LYS A 9 0.78 3.54 -6.65
CA LYS A 9 0.10 4.50 -5.78
C LYS A 9 -1.25 3.95 -5.34
N ILE A 10 -1.55 4.13 -4.06
CA ILE A 10 -2.82 3.72 -3.44
C ILE A 10 -3.45 4.95 -2.80
N GLY A 11 -4.70 5.27 -3.12
CA GLY A 11 -5.39 6.42 -2.54
C GLY A 11 -6.69 6.76 -3.25
N LYS A 12 -7.32 7.87 -2.83
CA LYS A 12 -8.58 8.35 -3.43
C LYS A 12 -8.43 8.93 -4.82
N ASN A 13 -7.25 9.42 -5.17
CA ASN A 13 -7.05 10.10 -6.43
C ASN A 13 -7.33 9.12 -7.59
N ALA A 14 -8.10 9.55 -8.60
CA ALA A 14 -8.45 8.75 -9.77
C ALA A 14 -7.24 8.28 -10.59
N SER A 15 -6.09 8.94 -10.42
CA SER A 15 -4.81 8.52 -11.03
C SER A 15 -4.04 7.48 -10.20
N SER A 16 -4.57 7.02 -9.06
CA SER A 16 -3.94 5.96 -8.26
C SER A 16 -4.05 4.62 -9.00
N ASP A 17 -3.01 3.80 -8.95
CA ASP A 17 -3.06 2.45 -9.50
C ASP A 17 -4.07 1.56 -8.75
N ILE A 18 -4.24 1.82 -7.43
CA ILE A 18 -5.33 1.26 -6.63
C ILE A 18 -6.15 2.41 -6.05
N ILE A 19 -7.40 2.53 -6.49
CA ILE A 19 -8.31 3.54 -5.99
C ILE A 19 -9.01 3.01 -4.74
N VAL A 20 -8.94 3.76 -3.65
CA VAL A 20 -9.58 3.44 -2.38
C VAL A 20 -10.44 4.62 -1.93
N SER A 21 -11.69 4.35 -1.56
CA SER A 21 -12.65 5.36 -1.09
C SER A 21 -12.74 5.39 0.44
N GLY A 22 -13.40 6.41 0.99
CA GLY A 22 -13.69 6.53 2.43
C GLY A 22 -13.11 7.80 3.06
N LEU A 23 -13.85 8.41 3.99
CA LEU A 23 -13.58 9.77 4.48
C LEU A 23 -12.14 10.00 4.97
N THR A 24 -11.54 9.01 5.62
CA THR A 24 -10.20 9.10 6.23
C THR A 24 -9.04 8.82 5.27
N ILE A 25 -9.32 8.43 4.03
CA ILE A 25 -8.29 8.11 3.02
C ILE A 25 -7.77 9.38 2.36
N GLY A 26 -6.45 9.52 2.27
CA GLY A 26 -5.79 10.63 1.58
C GLY A 26 -5.83 10.48 0.05
N GLN A 27 -5.55 11.58 -0.67
CA GLN A 27 -5.47 11.55 -2.15
C GLN A 27 -4.41 10.54 -2.62
N THR A 28 -3.27 10.48 -1.93
CA THR A 28 -2.34 9.36 -1.94
C THR A 28 -2.20 8.89 -0.50
N ALA A 29 -2.71 7.70 -0.20
CA ALA A 29 -2.70 7.14 1.14
C ALA A 29 -1.42 6.36 1.43
N ALA A 30 -0.99 5.56 0.46
CA ALA A 30 0.22 4.77 0.54
C ALA A 30 0.85 4.58 -0.84
N THR A 31 2.10 4.13 -0.84
CA THR A 31 2.79 3.68 -2.05
C THR A 31 3.44 2.34 -1.82
N ILE A 32 3.54 1.52 -2.87
CA ILE A 32 4.42 0.37 -2.90
C ILE A 32 5.54 0.66 -3.90
N SER A 33 6.79 0.65 -3.43
CA SER A 33 7.97 0.92 -4.25
C SER A 33 8.85 -0.32 -4.36
N LYS A 34 9.23 -0.70 -5.59
CA LYS A 34 10.24 -1.73 -5.83
C LYS A 34 11.63 -1.11 -5.65
N ARG A 35 12.38 -1.62 -4.67
CA ARG A 35 13.76 -1.23 -4.35
C ARG A 35 14.70 -2.43 -4.57
N PRO A 36 16.03 -2.23 -4.58
CA PRO A 36 16.98 -3.35 -4.77
C PRO A 36 16.79 -4.50 -3.78
N ASN A 37 16.36 -4.21 -2.56
CA ASN A 37 16.11 -5.17 -1.48
C ASN A 37 14.65 -5.66 -1.40
N GLY A 38 13.80 -5.35 -2.39
CA GLY A 38 12.42 -5.81 -2.44
C GLY A 38 11.39 -4.68 -2.41
N TYR A 39 10.13 -5.03 -2.16
CA TYR A 39 9.00 -4.11 -2.22
C TYR A 39 8.74 -3.46 -0.87
N HIS A 40 8.60 -2.14 -0.83
CA HIS A 40 8.32 -1.41 0.40
C HIS A 40 6.97 -0.72 0.32
N LEU A 41 6.10 -0.98 1.31
CA LEU A 41 4.90 -0.20 1.54
C LEU A 41 5.25 1.02 2.38
N SER A 42 4.92 2.21 1.91
CA SER A 42 5.13 3.47 2.63
C SER A 42 3.81 4.21 2.83
N TYR A 43 3.59 4.71 4.04
CA TYR A 43 2.50 5.64 4.35
C TYR A 43 2.82 7.02 3.75
N VAL A 44 1.83 7.66 3.12
CA VAL A 44 2.00 8.99 2.49
C VAL A 44 1.09 10.03 3.13
N GLY A 45 -0.19 9.74 3.34
CA GLY A 45 -1.11 10.74 3.88
C GLY A 45 -2.53 10.24 4.15
N GLY A 46 -3.32 11.08 4.82
CA GLY A 46 -4.66 10.73 5.29
C GLY A 46 -4.68 10.23 6.73
N LEU A 47 -5.88 10.12 7.31
CA LEU A 47 -6.04 9.72 8.72
C LEU A 47 -5.93 8.21 8.91
N ALA A 48 -6.35 7.43 7.91
CA ALA A 48 -6.25 5.97 7.94
C ALA A 48 -4.84 5.53 7.52
N LYS A 49 -4.04 5.10 8.51
CA LYS A 49 -2.71 4.54 8.24
C LYS A 49 -2.82 3.11 7.69
N PRO A 50 -1.97 2.74 6.71
CA PRO A 50 -1.87 1.36 6.26
C PRO A 50 -1.49 0.43 7.41
N LYS A 51 -1.96 -0.82 7.35
CA LYS A 51 -1.50 -1.90 8.23
C LYS A 51 -0.96 -3.05 7.40
N ILE A 52 0.06 -3.72 7.95
CA ILE A 52 0.57 -5.00 7.45
C ILE A 52 0.35 -6.03 8.55
N ASN A 53 -0.40 -7.09 8.24
CA ASN A 53 -0.74 -8.17 9.18
C ASN A 53 -1.31 -7.61 10.51
N GLY A 54 -2.20 -6.62 10.41
CA GLY A 54 -2.83 -5.93 11.54
C GLY A 54 -1.96 -4.87 12.24
N LYS A 55 -0.66 -4.77 11.92
CA LYS A 55 0.26 -3.79 12.53
C LYS A 55 0.31 -2.50 11.71
N THR A 56 0.15 -1.35 12.38
CA THR A 56 0.15 -0.04 11.73
C THR A 56 1.55 0.31 11.19
N VAL A 57 1.59 0.71 9.92
CA VAL A 57 2.81 1.22 9.26
C VAL A 57 2.93 2.72 9.54
N LYS A 58 4.03 3.13 10.16
CA LYS A 58 4.30 4.55 10.48
C LYS A 58 4.94 5.31 9.33
N GLU A 59 5.93 4.70 8.68
CA GLU A 59 6.69 5.31 7.59
C GLU A 59 6.82 4.34 6.42
N SER A 60 7.74 3.37 6.50
CA SER A 60 8.00 2.41 5.42
C SER A 60 8.33 1.02 5.98
N VAL A 61 7.80 -0.03 5.38
CA VAL A 61 8.04 -1.42 5.78
C VAL A 61 8.27 -2.30 4.56
N LEU A 62 9.24 -3.22 4.63
CA LEU A 62 9.48 -4.23 3.60
C LEU A 62 8.33 -5.24 3.60
N LEU A 63 7.77 -5.51 2.42
CA LEU A 63 6.71 -6.49 2.22
C LEU A 63 7.30 -7.88 1.97
N ASN A 64 6.75 -8.86 2.66
CA ASN A 64 7.03 -10.27 2.45
C ASN A 64 5.87 -10.94 1.73
N GLN A 65 6.16 -12.03 1.02
CA GLN A 65 5.15 -12.79 0.32
C GLN A 65 4.00 -13.19 1.25
N PHE A 66 2.77 -13.01 0.76
CA PHE A 66 1.51 -13.25 1.46
C PHE A 66 1.17 -12.26 2.60
N ASP A 67 1.95 -11.19 2.79
CA ASP A 67 1.59 -10.12 3.71
C ASP A 67 0.21 -9.55 3.37
N THR A 68 -0.59 -9.36 4.42
CA THR A 68 -1.92 -8.79 4.29
C THR A 68 -1.86 -7.29 4.56
N ILE A 69 -2.19 -6.51 3.55
CA ILE A 69 -2.19 -5.05 3.59
C ILE A 69 -3.63 -4.56 3.78
N GLU A 70 -3.84 -3.68 4.76
CA GLU A 70 -5.13 -3.02 5.01
C GLU A 70 -4.96 -1.51 4.87
N ILE A 71 -5.83 -0.87 4.08
CA ILE A 71 -5.89 0.59 3.87
C ILE A 71 -7.36 1.00 3.88
N GLY A 72 -7.80 1.64 4.96
CA GLY A 72 -9.22 1.93 5.16
C GLY A 72 -10.05 0.66 5.26
N SER A 73 -11.10 0.55 4.45
CA SER A 73 -11.94 -0.65 4.33
C SER A 73 -11.37 -1.71 3.38
N VAL A 74 -10.31 -1.38 2.64
CA VAL A 74 -9.70 -2.31 1.67
C VAL A 74 -8.68 -3.19 2.37
N LYS A 75 -8.78 -4.49 2.10
CA LYS A 75 -7.84 -5.52 2.54
C LYS A 75 -7.38 -6.32 1.33
N MET A 76 -6.08 -6.49 1.19
CA MET A 76 -5.47 -7.15 0.04
C MET A 76 -4.24 -7.95 0.46
N GLN A 77 -3.94 -9.03 -0.27
CA GLN A 77 -2.73 -9.81 -0.05
C GLN A 77 -1.65 -9.43 -1.07
N PHE A 78 -0.43 -9.27 -0.58
CA PHE A 78 0.75 -9.06 -1.39
C PHE A 78 1.29 -10.38 -1.91
N ILE A 79 1.43 -10.48 -3.23
CA ILE A 79 1.99 -11.65 -3.92
C ILE A 79 2.93 -11.09 -4.99
N HIS A 80 4.15 -11.60 -5.05
CA HIS A 80 5.05 -11.37 -6.17
C HIS A 80 5.53 -12.70 -6.73
N LYS A 81 5.71 -12.78 -8.05
CA LYS A 81 6.50 -13.83 -8.68
C LYS A 81 7.94 -13.36 -8.72
N ASN A 82 8.87 -14.25 -8.39
CA ASN A 82 10.29 -14.02 -8.63
C ASN A 82 10.56 -13.92 -10.13
#